data_AF-A0A967T0A6-F1
#
_entry.id   AF-A0A967T0A6-F1
#
_cell.length_a   1.000
_cell.length_b   1.000
_cell.length_c   1.000
_cell.angle_alpha   90.00
_cell.angle_beta   90.00
_cell.angle_gamma   90.00
#
_symmetry.space_group_name_H-M   'P 1'
#
loop_
_entity.id
_entity.type
_entity.pdbx_description
1 polymer ?
#
loop_
_entity_poly.entity_id
_entity_poly.type
_entity_poly.pdbx_seq_one_letter_code
_entity_poly.pdbx_strand_id
1 'polypeptide(L)' 'MIFDAWNYKVLALGLFLVIVGFAAMYLENEVEGFISLYVSPIVIMSGYAAVIVAILKHDQNSSETS' A
#
# COMPACT_ATOMS: atom_id res chain seq x y z
N MET A 1 12.96 -16.15 -4.66
CA MET A 1 12.19 -15.30 -3.73
C MET A 1 10.73 -15.70 -3.85
N ILE A 2 9.89 -15.57 -2.82
CA ILE A 2 8.48 -16.03 -2.90
C ILE A 2 7.66 -15.21 -3.92
N PHE A 3 8.06 -13.95 -4.18
CA PHE A 3 7.46 -13.07 -5.19
C PHE A 3 8.53 -12.43 -6.09
N ASP A 4 8.11 -11.81 -7.20
CA ASP A 4 8.98 -11.04 -8.07
C ASP A 4 9.36 -9.67 -7.46
N ALA A 5 10.44 -9.06 -7.95
CA ALA A 5 10.93 -7.75 -7.52
C ALA A 5 9.87 -6.66 -7.68
N TRP A 6 9.00 -6.75 -8.68
CA TRP A 6 7.89 -5.82 -8.84
C TRP A 6 6.88 -5.92 -7.69
N ASN A 7 6.49 -7.13 -7.30
CA ASN A 7 5.57 -7.35 -6.18
C ASN A 7 6.14 -6.77 -4.88
N TYR A 8 7.43 -6.97 -4.60
CA TYR A 8 8.06 -6.40 -3.41
C TYR A 8 8.05 -4.87 -3.42
N LYS A 9 8.26 -4.23 -4.58
CA LYS A 9 8.16 -2.76 -4.70
C LYS A 9 6.74 -2.27 -4.43
N VAL A 10 5.72 -2.93 -4.99
CA VAL A 10 4.31 -2.56 -4.77
C VAL A 10 3.91 -2.81 -3.31
N LEU A 11 4.40 -3.89 -2.70
CA LEU A 11 4.17 -4.19 -1.28
C LEU A 11 4.80 -3.12 -0.38
N ALA A 12 6.04 -2.71 -0.67
CA ALA A 12 6.71 -1.62 0.05
C ALA A 12 5.96 -0.29 -0.09
N LEU A 13 5.46 0.02 -1.30
CA LEU A 13 4.62 1.19 -1.53
C LEU A 13 3.31 1.12 -0.72
N GLY A 14 2.65 -0.03 -0.69
CA GLY A 14 1.43 -0.22 0.09
C GLY A 14 1.65 0.01 1.58
N LEU A 15 2.71 -0.56 2.14
CA LEU A 15 3.10 -0.33 3.54
C LEU A 15 3.42 1.15 3.80
N PHE A 16 4.17 1.78 2.89
CA PHE A 16 4.51 3.21 2.99
C PHE A 16 3.25 4.09 3.03
N LEU A 17 2.26 3.83 2.19
CA LEU A 17 1.01 4.58 2.17
C LEU A 17 0.25 4.46 3.50
N VAL A 18 0.19 3.26 4.10
CA VAL A 18 -0.44 3.08 5.42
C VAL A 18 0.27 3.91 6.48
N ILE A 19 1.62 3.86 6.52
CA ILE A 19 2.42 4.64 7.47
C ILE A 19 2.19 6.14 7.26
N VAL A 20 2.22 6.62 6.02
CA VAL A 20 1.99 8.03 5.69
C VAL A 20 0.59 8.48 6.09
N GLY A 21 -0.44 7.66 5.84
CA GLY A 21 -1.81 7.98 6.24
C GLY A 21 -1.94 8.19 7.75
N PHE A 22 -1.40 7.27 8.56
CA PHE A 22 -1.41 7.44 10.02
C PHE A 22 -0.49 8.55 10.51
N ALA A 23 0.67 8.75 9.88
CA ALA A 23 1.57 9.84 10.21
C ALA A 23 0.92 11.21 9.91
N ALA A 24 0.15 11.33 8.84
CA ALA A 24 -0.58 12.54 8.52
C ALA A 24 -1.65 12.86 9.57
N MET A 25 -2.40 11.86 10.04
CA MET A 25 -3.34 12.02 11.18
C MET A 25 -2.61 12.48 12.44
N TYR A 26 -1.46 11.88 12.74
CA TYR A 26 -0.65 12.24 13.90
C TYR A 26 -0.15 13.69 13.83
N LEU A 27 0.25 14.16 12.65
CA LEU A 27 0.70 15.54 12.44
C LEU A 27 -0.44 16.55 12.51
N GLU A 28 -1.65 16.19 12.04
CA GLU A 28 -2.82 17.06 12.16
C GLU A 28 -3.28 17.16 13.62
N ASN A 29 -3.13 16.09 14.40
CA ASN A 29 -3.46 16.02 15.84
C ASN A 29 -4.89 16.48 16.17
N GLU A 30 -5.82 16.27 15.23
CA GLU A 30 -7.24 16.56 15.38
C GLU A 30 -8.04 15.45 14.69
N VAL A 31 -8.87 14.75 15.47
CA VAL A 31 -9.60 13.57 14.97
C VAL A 31 -10.70 14.00 14.00
N GLU A 32 -11.30 15.17 14.23
CA GLU A 32 -12.31 15.77 13.35
C GLU A 32 -11.67 16.65 12.26
N GLY A 33 -10.36 16.55 12.09
CA GLY A 33 -9.59 17.29 11.10
C GLY A 33 -9.87 16.81 9.68
N PHE A 34 -9.68 17.68 8.70
CA PHE A 34 -9.95 17.36 7.30
C PHE A 34 -9.04 16.23 6.79
N ILE A 35 -7.78 16.22 7.21
CA ILE A 35 -6.81 15.19 6.80
C ILE A 35 -7.18 13.85 7.45
N SER A 36 -7.60 13.86 8.72
CA SER A 36 -7.96 12.67 9.48
C SER A 36 -9.29 12.05 9.04
N LEU A 37 -10.30 12.86 8.76
CA LEU A 37 -11.63 12.39 8.35
C LEU A 37 -11.71 11.99 6.86
N TYR A 38 -10.97 12.65 5.97
CA TYR A 38 -11.17 12.47 4.53
C TYR A 38 -9.93 11.96 3.80
N VAL A 39 -8.76 12.55 4.04
CA VAL A 39 -7.55 12.23 3.25
C VAL A 39 -6.93 10.90 3.70
N SER A 40 -6.72 10.75 5.00
CA SER A 40 -6.03 9.60 5.59
C SER A 40 -6.74 8.28 5.34
N PRO A 41 -8.09 8.18 5.46
CA PRO A 41 -8.80 6.94 5.12
C PRO A 41 -8.58 6.51 3.67
N ILE A 42 -8.60 7.45 2.72
CA ILE A 42 -8.38 7.15 1.29
C ILE A 42 -6.94 6.68 1.06
N VAL A 43 -5.96 7.33 1.69
CA VAL A 43 -4.53 6.97 1.58
C VAL A 43 -4.28 5.57 2.17
N ILE A 44 -4.81 5.29 3.37
CA ILE A 44 -4.66 4.00 4.03
C ILE A 44 -5.34 2.89 3.21
N MET A 45 -6.56 3.15 2.70
CA MET A 45 -7.27 2.20 1.83
C MET A 45 -6.51 1.91 0.54
N SER A 46 -5.90 2.93 -0.06
CA SER A 46 -5.03 2.76 -1.22
C SER A 46 -3.80 1.91 -0.89
N GLY A 47 -3.23 2.06 0.31
CA GLY A 47 -2.16 1.22 0.83
C GLY A 47 -2.56 -0.26 0.93
N TYR A 48 -3.72 -0.55 1.51
CA TYR A 48 -4.25 -1.92 1.55
C TYR A 48 -4.55 -2.48 0.16
N ALA A 49 -5.12 -1.70 -0.74
CA ALA A 49 -5.36 -2.12 -2.12
C ALA A 49 -4.04 -2.47 -2.83
N ALA A 50 -2.98 -1.68 -2.64
CA ALA A 50 -1.66 -1.98 -3.18
C ALA A 50 -1.07 -3.28 -2.62
N VAL A 51 -1.20 -3.52 -1.31
CA VAL A 51 -0.77 -4.80 -0.68
C VAL A 51 -1.55 -5.98 -1.28
N ILE A 52 -2.86 -5.86 -1.44
CA ILE A 52 -3.69 -6.90 -2.06
C ILE A 52 -3.22 -7.17 -3.49
N VAL A 53 -3.00 -6.14 -4.30
CA VAL A 53 -2.49 -6.28 -5.67
C VAL A 53 -1.11 -6.96 -5.68
N ALA A 54 -0.21 -6.58 -4.77
CA ALA A 54 1.11 -7.17 -4.65
C ALA A 54 1.08 -8.64 -4.25
N ILE A 55 0.10 -9.08 -3.47
CA ILE A 55 -0.04 -10.48 -3.06
C ILE A 55 -0.75 -11.30 -4.16
N LEU A 56 -1.86 -10.78 -4.70
CA LEU A 56 -2.69 -11.49 -5.67
C LEU A 56 -2.02 -11.66 -7.03
N LYS A 57 -1.12 -10.74 -7.42
CA LYS A 57 -0.35 -10.89 -8.65
C LYS A 57 0.73 -11.96 -8.47
N HIS A 58 0.33 -13.22 -8.50
CA HIS A 58 1.26 -14.33 -8.64
C HIS A 58 1.85 -14.30 -10.05
N ASP A 59 3.16 -14.24 -10.16
CA ASP A 59 3.85 -14.17 -11.44
C ASP A 59 3.76 -15.53 -12.15
N GLN A 60 2.91 -15.64 -13.17
CA GLN A 60 2.84 -16.81 -14.06
C GLN A 60 3.95 -16.78 -15.14
N ASN A 61 4.91 -15.85 -15.09
CA ASN A 61 6.01 -15.80 -16.07
C ASN A 61 7.19 -16.74 -15.76
N SER A 62 6.98 -17.78 -14.96
CA SER A 62 7.94 -18.91 -14.86
C SER A 62 7.63 -20.07 -15.81
N SER A 63 6.72 -19.88 -16.76
CA SER A 63 6.43 -20.85 -17.84
C SER A 63 6.48 -20.24 -19.23
N GLU A 64 7.58 -19.58 -19.60
CA GLU A 64 7.98 -19.40 -21.00
C GLU A 64 9.45 -18.95 -21.06
N THR A 65 10.38 -19.91 -21.12
CA THR A 65 11.57 -19.91 -22.00
C THR A 65 12.35 -21.21 -21.79
N SER A 66 12.27 -22.06 -22.82
CA SER A 66 13.21 -23.13 -23.26
C SER A 66 13.31 -24.43 -22.46
#